data_AF-A0A847SPZ8-F1
#
_entry.id   AF-A0A847SPZ8-F1
#
_cell.length_a   1.000
_cell.length_b   1.000
_cell.length_c   1.000
_cell.angle_alpha   90.00
_cell.angle_beta   90.00
_cell.angle_gamma   90.00
#
_symmetry.space_group_name_H-M   'P 1'
#
loop_
_entity.id
_entity.type
_entity.pdbx_description
1 polymer ?
#
loop_
_entity_poly.entity_id
_entity_poly.type
_entity_poly.pdbx_seq_one_letter_code
_entity_poly.pdbx_strand_id
1 'polypeptide(L)'
;MRHSLVRNIMLVLLPLLWWTISSCQKEKVMADTVPDFYTLPQGNQPYDDSIVAFHKQYGAYILYKFTPRDFGYDYTHYLRATATQANPAYVANTLRFFKSQCLDFYPESFLQKTMPFRILLAAAIDTMWTNRTTYGRSVPGVLASSTMMAVGWADSTLQQQLPGRLKELRGYLHRAYALQNMRSGALKIPADFLKYLPESYFSLGWDMGAQGLVETFNDIDALDKSEATDFAGFVGMITTHTKAELDTTFLSPAYDTKGLVLAKYNAVINFYKDLGVDLQAIGNHN
;
A
#
# COMPACT_ATOMS: atom_id res chain seq x y z
N MET A 1 56.81 -29.10 36.30
CA MET A 1 55.49 -29.60 35.79
C MET A 1 54.61 -28.52 35.17
N ARG A 2 54.56 -27.27 35.67
CA ARG A 2 53.67 -26.21 35.13
C ARG A 2 54.06 -25.68 33.74
N HIS A 3 55.36 -25.64 33.43
CA HIS A 3 55.86 -25.18 32.12
C HIS A 3 55.68 -26.19 30.97
N SER A 4 55.71 -27.50 31.23
CA SER A 4 55.49 -28.51 30.19
C SER A 4 54.02 -28.63 29.79
N LEU A 5 53.10 -28.39 30.74
CA LEU A 5 51.65 -28.42 30.49
C LEU A 5 51.21 -27.25 29.58
N VAL A 6 51.72 -26.03 29.82
CA VAL A 6 51.41 -24.84 28.99
C VAL A 6 52.01 -24.97 27.59
N ARG A 7 53.20 -25.55 27.46
CA ARG A 7 53.84 -25.80 26.16
C ARG A 7 53.07 -26.82 25.32
N ASN A 8 52.56 -27.88 25.96
CA ASN A 8 51.74 -28.89 25.28
C ASN A 8 50.33 -28.38 24.92
N ILE A 9 49.75 -27.51 25.77
CA ILE A 9 48.47 -26.84 25.48
C ILE A 9 48.63 -25.87 24.28
N MET A 10 49.73 -25.11 24.20
CA MET A 10 50.01 -24.26 23.05
C MET A 10 50.27 -25.04 21.76
N LEU A 11 51.00 -26.17 21.83
CA LEU A 11 51.30 -27.01 20.66
C LEU A 11 50.06 -27.69 20.06
N VAL A 12 49.00 -27.90 20.86
CA VAL A 12 47.74 -28.49 20.40
C VAL A 12 46.72 -27.42 19.97
N LEU A 13 46.70 -26.25 20.62
CA LEU A 13 45.74 -25.18 20.29
C LEU A 13 46.14 -24.31 19.09
N LEU A 14 47.44 -24.10 18.82
CA LEU A 14 47.88 -23.30 17.68
C LEU A 14 47.53 -23.92 16.30
N PRO A 15 47.67 -25.24 16.07
CA PRO A 15 47.26 -25.87 14.81
C PRO A 15 45.73 -25.88 14.64
N LEU A 16 44.97 -26.01 15.74
CA LEU A 16 43.51 -25.93 15.71
C LEU A 16 43.00 -24.53 15.32
N LEU A 17 43.71 -23.47 15.73
CA LEU A 17 43.40 -22.09 15.35
C LEU A 17 43.74 -21.77 13.90
N TRP A 18 44.64 -22.53 13.27
CA TRP A 18 44.99 -22.38 11.84
C TRP A 18 44.05 -23.15 10.91
N TRP A 19 43.26 -24.11 11.40
CA TRP A 19 42.20 -24.75 10.62
C TRP A 19 40.89 -23.96 10.55
N THR A 20 40.66 -22.97 11.44
CA THR A 20 39.43 -22.17 11.43
C THR A 20 39.48 -20.95 10.51
N ILE A 21 40.63 -20.64 9.90
CA ILE A 21 40.79 -19.50 8.97
C ILE A 21 40.68 -19.89 7.48
N SER A 22 40.36 -21.14 7.16
CA SER A 22 40.20 -21.62 5.77
C SER A 22 38.75 -21.85 5.32
N SER A 23 37.73 -21.40 6.05
CA SER A 23 36.33 -21.49 5.60
C SER A 23 35.80 -20.23 4.91
N CYS A 24 36.66 -19.25 4.61
CA CYS A 24 36.30 -18.15 3.71
C CYS A 24 36.66 -18.54 2.26
N GLN A 25 36.10 -19.66 1.79
CA GLN A 25 35.85 -19.74 0.37
C GLN A 25 34.78 -18.68 0.10
N LYS A 26 35.13 -17.67 -0.71
CA LYS A 26 34.11 -16.91 -1.42
C LYS A 26 33.38 -17.94 -2.26
N GLU A 27 32.32 -18.52 -1.71
CA GLU A 27 31.29 -19.13 -2.55
C GLU A 27 30.94 -18.02 -3.53
N LYS A 28 31.26 -18.27 -4.82
CA LYS A 28 30.57 -17.54 -5.88
C LYS A 28 29.12 -17.85 -5.60
N VAL A 29 28.41 -16.89 -5.02
CA VAL A 29 26.95 -16.88 -5.04
C VAL A 29 26.63 -16.93 -6.52
N MET A 30 26.38 -18.14 -7.02
CA MET A 30 25.70 -18.31 -8.28
C MET A 30 24.45 -17.47 -8.09
N ALA A 31 24.21 -16.53 -9.00
CA ALA A 31 22.97 -15.80 -9.00
C ALA A 31 21.87 -16.82 -9.24
N ASP A 32 21.41 -17.46 -8.17
CA ASP A 32 20.20 -18.27 -8.18
C ASP A 32 19.13 -17.30 -8.62
N THR A 33 18.72 -17.49 -9.87
CA THR A 33 17.65 -16.70 -10.44
C THR A 33 16.44 -17.06 -9.58
N VAL A 34 16.02 -16.13 -8.72
CA VAL A 34 14.82 -16.33 -7.91
C VAL A 34 13.70 -16.62 -8.89
N PRO A 35 13.07 -17.81 -8.83
CA PRO A 35 12.04 -18.16 -9.79
C PRO A 35 10.89 -17.17 -9.68
N ASP A 36 10.26 -16.85 -10.80
CA ASP A 36 9.08 -15.99 -10.81
C ASP A 36 8.00 -16.58 -9.89
N PHE A 37 7.35 -15.71 -9.11
CA PHE A 37 6.30 -16.12 -8.16
C PHE A 37 5.00 -16.47 -8.87
N TYR A 38 4.77 -15.91 -10.06
CA TYR A 38 3.59 -16.16 -10.88
C TYR A 38 3.98 -16.31 -12.35
N THR A 39 3.32 -17.23 -13.05
CA THR A 39 3.46 -17.35 -14.50
C THR A 39 2.70 -16.22 -15.21
N LEU A 40 3.42 -15.46 -16.03
CA LEU A 40 2.84 -14.47 -16.94
C LEU A 40 3.18 -14.85 -18.41
N PRO A 41 2.24 -14.66 -19.36
CA PRO A 41 0.87 -14.16 -19.18
C PRO A 41 -0.03 -15.16 -18.45
N GLN A 42 -1.12 -14.68 -17.82
CA GLN A 42 -2.07 -15.55 -17.11
C GLN A 42 -3.09 -16.22 -18.05
N GLY A 43 -3.13 -15.82 -19.33
CA GLY A 43 -4.09 -16.28 -20.32
C GLY A 43 -3.65 -15.96 -21.75
N ASN A 44 -4.64 -15.79 -22.62
CA ASN A 44 -4.47 -15.37 -24.02
C ASN A 44 -5.43 -14.22 -24.34
N GLN A 45 -5.39 -13.19 -23.51
CA GLN A 45 -6.25 -12.01 -23.60
C GLN A 45 -5.46 -10.83 -24.21
N PRO A 46 -6.11 -9.91 -24.94
CA PRO A 46 -5.41 -8.78 -25.58
C PRO A 46 -4.63 -7.87 -24.63
N TYR A 47 -4.98 -7.86 -23.33
CA TYR A 47 -4.31 -7.08 -22.30
C TYR A 47 -3.14 -7.81 -21.64
N ASP A 48 -2.95 -9.10 -21.88
CA ASP A 48 -1.91 -9.88 -21.23
C ASP A 48 -0.50 -9.37 -21.56
N ASP A 49 -0.27 -8.90 -22.79
CA ASP A 49 1.00 -8.26 -23.19
C ASP A 49 1.30 -7.00 -22.36
N SER A 50 0.27 -6.22 -22.05
CA SER A 50 0.41 -5.02 -21.21
C SER A 50 0.74 -5.38 -19.75
N ILE A 51 0.20 -6.49 -19.24
CA ILE A 51 0.52 -7.03 -17.91
C ILE A 51 1.97 -7.54 -17.86
N VAL A 52 2.41 -8.26 -18.90
CA VAL A 52 3.80 -8.72 -19.00
C VAL A 52 4.77 -7.54 -19.08
N ALA A 53 4.45 -6.52 -19.87
CA ALA A 53 5.27 -5.31 -19.96
C ALA A 53 5.34 -4.57 -18.61
N PHE A 54 4.22 -4.47 -17.90
CA PHE A 54 4.15 -3.87 -16.56
C PHE A 54 5.07 -4.58 -15.56
N HIS A 55 5.04 -5.92 -15.54
CA HIS A 55 5.95 -6.70 -14.68
C HIS A 55 7.42 -6.46 -15.03
N LYS A 56 7.77 -6.43 -16.32
CA LYS A 56 9.15 -6.12 -16.74
C LYS A 56 9.60 -4.71 -16.32
N GLN A 57 8.68 -3.75 -16.30
CA GLN A 57 8.97 -2.36 -15.99
C GLN A 57 9.10 -2.11 -14.47
N TYR A 58 8.21 -2.71 -13.67
CA TYR A 58 8.10 -2.39 -12.23
C TYR A 58 8.43 -3.55 -11.28
N GLY A 59 8.65 -4.76 -11.80
CA GLY A 59 8.82 -5.98 -10.97
C GLY A 59 7.54 -6.42 -10.24
N ALA A 60 6.41 -5.77 -10.51
CA ALA A 60 5.13 -5.99 -9.85
C ALA A 60 4.22 -6.89 -10.69
N TYR A 61 3.50 -7.79 -10.02
CA TYR A 61 2.58 -8.72 -10.69
C TYR A 61 1.16 -8.18 -10.72
N ILE A 62 0.59 -7.94 -11.90
CA ILE A 62 -0.86 -7.70 -12.04
C ILE A 62 -1.54 -9.05 -12.27
N LEU A 63 -2.48 -9.42 -11.40
CA LEU A 63 -3.15 -10.72 -11.40
C LEU A 63 -4.67 -10.56 -11.47
N TYR A 64 -5.31 -11.09 -12.51
CA TYR A 64 -6.78 -11.22 -12.61
C TYR A 64 -7.25 -12.66 -12.36
N LYS A 65 -6.32 -13.62 -12.37
CA LYS A 65 -6.47 -14.97 -11.82
C LYS A 65 -5.62 -15.07 -10.55
N PHE A 66 -6.25 -15.24 -9.40
CA PHE A 66 -5.55 -15.28 -8.12
C PHE A 66 -6.22 -16.27 -7.16
N THR A 67 -5.49 -16.74 -6.16
CA THR A 67 -6.02 -17.61 -5.12
C THR A 67 -6.51 -16.78 -3.91
N PRO A 68 -7.36 -17.34 -3.04
CA PRO A 68 -7.68 -16.70 -1.76
C PRO A 68 -6.44 -16.41 -0.91
N ARG A 69 -5.34 -17.17 -1.08
CA ARG A 69 -4.08 -16.91 -0.39
C ARG A 69 -3.41 -15.64 -0.87
N ASP A 70 -3.40 -15.40 -2.18
CA ASP A 70 -2.83 -14.18 -2.77
C ASP A 70 -3.52 -12.92 -2.25
N PHE A 71 -4.84 -12.99 -2.00
CA PHE A 71 -5.62 -11.91 -1.43
C PHE A 71 -5.50 -11.81 0.09
N GLY A 72 -5.74 -12.90 0.82
CA GLY A 72 -6.02 -12.87 2.27
C GLY A 72 -4.80 -12.89 3.20
N TYR A 73 -3.62 -13.29 2.72
CA TYR A 73 -2.43 -13.41 3.56
C TYR A 73 -1.52 -12.18 3.42
N ASP A 74 -1.51 -11.35 4.47
CA ASP A 74 -0.40 -10.45 4.78
C ASP A 74 0.58 -11.19 5.72
N TYR A 75 1.87 -10.83 5.71
CA TYR A 75 2.87 -11.47 6.56
C TYR A 75 2.56 -11.34 8.06
N THR A 76 1.78 -10.31 8.43
CA THR A 76 1.53 -9.91 9.81
C THR A 76 0.15 -10.33 10.32
N HIS A 77 -0.84 -10.58 9.44
CA HIS A 77 -2.20 -10.96 9.82
C HIS A 77 -3.04 -11.40 8.60
N TYR A 78 -4.20 -12.01 8.90
CA TYR A 78 -5.21 -12.34 7.89
C TYR A 78 -6.15 -11.15 7.66
N LEU A 79 -6.38 -10.80 6.39
CA LEU A 79 -7.31 -9.75 6.04
C LEU A 79 -8.76 -10.21 6.23
N ARG A 80 -9.55 -9.45 6.98
CA ARG A 80 -10.99 -9.68 7.15
C ARG A 80 -11.78 -9.18 5.93
N ALA A 81 -11.39 -9.67 4.77
CA ALA A 81 -12.00 -9.38 3.48
C ALA A 81 -11.95 -10.63 2.59
N THR A 82 -12.80 -10.64 1.55
CA THR A 82 -12.76 -11.63 0.48
C THR A 82 -12.79 -10.92 -0.87
N ALA A 83 -12.30 -11.60 -1.90
CA ALA A 83 -12.34 -11.08 -3.26
C ALA A 83 -12.83 -12.14 -4.25
N THR A 84 -13.69 -11.70 -5.17
CA THR A 84 -14.20 -12.54 -6.26
C THR A 84 -13.31 -12.39 -7.48
N GLN A 85 -13.03 -13.51 -8.17
CA GLN A 85 -12.25 -13.52 -9.40
C GLN A 85 -12.80 -12.51 -10.42
N ALA A 86 -11.91 -11.85 -11.15
CA ALA A 86 -12.31 -10.97 -12.23
C ALA A 86 -13.10 -11.71 -13.31
N ASN A 87 -14.00 -10.99 -13.97
CA ASN A 87 -14.53 -11.39 -15.25
C ASN A 87 -13.55 -10.94 -16.36
N PRO A 88 -12.92 -11.87 -17.12
CA PRO A 88 -11.92 -11.54 -18.13
C PRO A 88 -12.37 -10.51 -19.18
N ALA A 89 -13.69 -10.40 -19.44
CA ALA A 89 -14.26 -9.44 -20.38
C ALA A 89 -14.11 -7.97 -19.92
N TYR A 90 -13.92 -7.73 -18.62
CA TYR A 90 -13.88 -6.38 -18.03
C TYR A 90 -12.50 -6.02 -17.46
N VAL A 91 -11.54 -6.95 -17.42
CA VAL A 91 -10.18 -6.70 -16.92
C VAL A 91 -9.49 -5.55 -17.65
N ALA A 92 -9.65 -5.45 -18.97
CA ALA A 92 -9.09 -4.35 -19.76
C ALA A 92 -9.60 -2.98 -19.29
N ASN A 93 -10.86 -2.91 -18.88
CA ASN A 93 -11.51 -1.67 -18.45
C ASN A 93 -10.97 -1.25 -17.08
N THR A 94 -10.90 -2.19 -16.13
CA THR A 94 -10.35 -1.94 -14.80
C THR A 94 -8.88 -1.59 -14.85
N LEU A 95 -8.08 -2.27 -15.69
CA LEU A 95 -6.67 -1.96 -15.87
C LEU A 95 -6.47 -0.55 -16.42
N ARG A 96 -7.25 -0.17 -17.44
CA ARG A 96 -7.22 1.19 -18.00
C ARG A 96 -7.61 2.24 -16.97
N PHE A 97 -8.68 1.98 -16.21
CA PHE A 97 -9.15 2.87 -15.16
C PHE A 97 -8.10 3.04 -14.06
N PHE A 98 -7.55 1.94 -13.55
CA PHE A 98 -6.51 1.98 -12.52
C PHE A 98 -5.28 2.76 -12.99
N LYS A 99 -4.86 2.54 -14.25
CA LYS A 99 -3.74 3.28 -14.83
C LYS A 99 -4.04 4.78 -14.92
N SER A 100 -5.14 5.16 -15.57
CA SER A 100 -5.45 6.58 -15.82
C SER A 100 -5.94 7.35 -14.60
N GLN A 101 -6.53 6.66 -13.62
CA GLN A 101 -7.08 7.26 -12.41
C GLN A 101 -6.19 7.03 -11.18
N CYS A 102 -4.99 6.48 -11.33
CA CYS A 102 -4.04 6.37 -10.23
C CYS A 102 -2.62 6.49 -10.73
N LEU A 103 -2.13 5.55 -11.52
CA LEU A 103 -0.71 5.43 -11.82
C LEU A 103 -0.17 6.58 -12.69
N ASP A 104 -0.92 7.06 -13.68
CA ASP A 104 -0.49 8.09 -14.63
C ASP A 104 -0.24 9.47 -13.97
N PHE A 105 -0.66 9.65 -12.71
CA PHE A 105 -0.39 10.87 -11.93
C PHE A 105 0.98 10.88 -11.23
N TYR A 106 1.70 9.76 -11.22
CA TYR A 106 2.97 9.62 -10.53
C TYR A 106 4.13 9.58 -11.52
N PRO A 107 5.28 10.23 -11.22
CA PRO A 107 6.48 10.09 -12.03
C PRO A 107 6.95 8.63 -12.09
N GLU A 108 7.55 8.25 -13.22
CA GLU A 108 8.10 6.90 -13.43
C GLU A 108 9.04 6.46 -12.31
N SER A 109 9.93 7.35 -11.86
CA SER A 109 10.88 7.08 -10.76
C SER A 109 10.19 6.83 -9.42
N PHE A 110 9.03 7.44 -9.19
CA PHE A 110 8.20 7.16 -8.02
C PHE A 110 7.63 5.75 -8.13
N LEU A 111 6.96 5.45 -9.26
CA LEU A 111 6.32 4.14 -9.51
C LEU A 111 7.30 2.97 -9.39
N GLN A 112 8.51 3.08 -9.95
CA GLN A 112 9.56 2.06 -9.83
C GLN A 112 9.98 1.74 -8.40
N LYS A 113 9.86 2.71 -7.48
CA LYS A 113 10.22 2.55 -6.08
C LYS A 113 9.05 2.05 -5.23
N THR A 114 7.82 2.38 -5.60
CA THR A 114 6.66 2.23 -4.72
C THR A 114 5.66 1.18 -5.19
N MET A 115 5.86 0.54 -6.34
CA MET A 115 4.88 -0.41 -6.85
C MET A 115 4.67 -1.58 -5.85
N PRO A 116 3.42 -2.00 -5.57
CA PRO A 116 3.16 -3.16 -4.74
C PRO A 116 3.75 -4.42 -5.38
N PHE A 117 4.18 -5.38 -4.57
CA PHE A 117 4.66 -6.67 -5.09
C PHE A 117 3.61 -7.34 -6.00
N ARG A 118 2.33 -7.29 -5.62
CA ARG A 118 1.22 -7.75 -6.47
C ARG A 118 0.02 -6.82 -6.44
N ILE A 119 -0.61 -6.65 -7.59
CA ILE A 119 -1.85 -5.92 -7.79
C ILE A 119 -2.92 -6.91 -8.25
N LEU A 120 -4.00 -7.06 -7.48
CA LEU A 120 -5.07 -8.01 -7.76
C LEU A 120 -6.25 -7.29 -8.41
N LEU A 121 -6.67 -7.72 -9.59
CA LEU A 121 -7.87 -7.23 -10.24
C LEU A 121 -9.02 -8.18 -9.90
N ALA A 122 -9.98 -7.70 -9.11
CA ALA A 122 -11.10 -8.49 -8.60
C ALA A 122 -12.44 -7.98 -9.16
N ALA A 123 -13.41 -8.86 -9.41
CA ALA A 123 -14.76 -8.40 -9.72
C ALA A 123 -15.39 -7.69 -8.52
N ALA A 124 -15.17 -8.25 -7.34
CA ALA A 124 -15.73 -7.79 -6.08
C ALA A 124 -14.69 -7.85 -4.97
N ILE A 125 -14.78 -6.91 -4.04
CA ILE A 125 -14.13 -6.99 -2.74
C ILE A 125 -15.22 -6.83 -1.69
N ASP A 126 -15.35 -7.80 -0.81
CA ASP A 126 -16.30 -7.76 0.30
C ASP A 126 -15.52 -7.70 1.62
N THR A 127 -15.89 -6.79 2.52
CA THR A 127 -15.19 -6.52 3.79
C THR A 127 -16.11 -6.75 4.98
N MET A 128 -15.56 -7.12 6.13
CA MET A 128 -16.29 -7.11 7.40
C MET A 128 -16.10 -5.78 8.13
N TRP A 129 -17.19 -5.19 8.59
CA TRP A 129 -17.14 -4.04 9.48
C TRP A 129 -17.04 -4.55 10.93
N THR A 130 -16.45 -3.75 11.82
CA THR A 130 -16.20 -4.12 13.22
C THR A 130 -17.45 -4.60 13.98
N ASN A 131 -18.64 -4.14 13.58
CA ASN A 131 -19.93 -4.53 14.18
C ASN A 131 -20.77 -5.52 13.33
N ARG A 132 -20.20 -6.09 12.26
CA ARG A 132 -20.89 -7.04 11.38
C ARG A 132 -20.34 -8.45 11.52
N THR A 133 -21.23 -9.44 11.46
CA THR A 133 -20.89 -10.86 11.43
C THR A 133 -20.79 -11.42 10.01
N THR A 134 -21.12 -10.63 8.99
CA THR A 134 -21.11 -11.03 7.57
C THR A 134 -20.30 -10.06 6.70
N TYR A 135 -19.73 -10.59 5.62
CA TYR A 135 -19.08 -9.80 4.57
C TYR A 135 -20.13 -9.03 3.76
N GLY A 136 -19.84 -7.76 3.49
CA GLY A 136 -20.64 -6.92 2.61
C GLY A 136 -19.77 -6.26 1.56
N ARG A 137 -20.37 -5.88 0.42
CA ARG A 137 -19.66 -5.21 -0.66
C ARG A 137 -18.94 -3.97 -0.15
N SER A 138 -17.63 -3.95 -0.34
CA SER A 138 -16.80 -2.79 -0.02
C SER A 138 -17.25 -1.63 -0.89
N VAL A 139 -17.66 -0.53 -0.25
CA VAL A 139 -17.94 0.71 -0.97
C VAL A 139 -16.66 1.14 -1.70
N PRO A 140 -15.49 1.31 -1.04
CA PRO A 140 -14.27 1.67 -1.73
C PRO A 140 -13.85 0.70 -2.83
N GLY A 141 -14.24 -0.58 -2.78
CA GLY A 141 -13.87 -1.60 -3.77
C GLY A 141 -12.37 -1.74 -4.03
N VAL A 142 -11.54 -1.23 -3.12
CA VAL A 142 -10.08 -1.35 -3.12
C VAL A 142 -9.63 -1.74 -1.73
N LEU A 143 -8.49 -2.43 -1.64
CA LEU A 143 -7.91 -2.83 -0.37
C LEU A 143 -6.39 -2.95 -0.53
N ALA A 144 -5.63 -2.72 0.55
CA ALA A 144 -4.18 -2.81 0.54
C ALA A 144 -3.62 -3.50 1.78
N SER A 145 -2.55 -4.27 1.58
CA SER A 145 -1.72 -4.89 2.62
C SER A 145 -0.26 -4.48 2.44
N SER A 146 0.66 -5.01 3.24
CA SER A 146 2.09 -4.74 3.00
C SER A 146 2.58 -5.29 1.65
N THR A 147 1.96 -6.36 1.13
CA THR A 147 2.42 -7.04 -0.09
C THR A 147 1.55 -6.82 -1.31
N MET A 148 0.31 -6.36 -1.13
CA MET A 148 -0.65 -6.29 -2.23
C MET A 148 -1.51 -5.04 -2.21
N MET A 149 -2.00 -4.69 -3.40
CA MET A 149 -3.13 -3.80 -3.59
C MET A 149 -4.19 -4.51 -4.44
N ALA A 150 -5.41 -4.64 -3.94
CA ALA A 150 -6.53 -5.17 -4.67
C ALA A 150 -7.39 -4.02 -5.21
N VAL A 151 -7.72 -4.10 -6.50
CA VAL A 151 -8.58 -3.17 -7.22
C VAL A 151 -9.78 -3.93 -7.74
N GLY A 152 -10.96 -3.53 -7.29
CA GLY A 152 -12.23 -4.17 -7.61
C GLY A 152 -12.78 -3.80 -8.99
N TRP A 153 -14.07 -4.10 -9.19
CA TRP A 153 -14.86 -3.73 -10.37
C TRP A 153 -14.31 -4.26 -11.69
N ALA A 154 -13.55 -5.36 -11.67
CA ALA A 154 -13.25 -6.17 -12.85
C ALA A 154 -14.45 -7.01 -13.29
N ASP A 155 -15.60 -6.34 -13.38
CA ASP A 155 -16.89 -6.81 -13.86
C ASP A 155 -17.62 -5.63 -14.56
N SER A 156 -18.92 -5.78 -14.84
CA SER A 156 -19.69 -4.75 -15.54
C SER A 156 -19.96 -3.49 -14.71
N THR A 157 -19.71 -3.50 -13.40
CA THR A 157 -20.14 -2.43 -12.49
C THR A 157 -19.37 -1.12 -12.70
N LEU A 158 -18.09 -1.17 -13.08
CA LEU A 158 -17.27 0.04 -13.27
C LEU A 158 -17.84 0.95 -14.37
N GLN A 159 -18.31 0.36 -15.46
CA GLN A 159 -18.83 1.12 -16.62
C GLN A 159 -20.20 1.77 -16.34
N GLN A 160 -20.85 1.38 -15.25
CA GLN A 160 -22.16 1.90 -14.85
C GLN A 160 -22.05 3.03 -13.81
N GLN A 161 -20.82 3.39 -13.40
CA GLN A 161 -20.61 4.40 -12.38
C GLN A 161 -20.84 5.82 -12.93
N LEU A 162 -21.44 6.66 -12.10
CA LEU A 162 -21.61 8.08 -12.39
C LEU A 162 -20.29 8.84 -12.25
N PRO A 163 -20.10 9.99 -12.92
CA PRO A 163 -18.87 10.78 -12.84
C PRO A 163 -18.44 11.13 -11.40
N GLY A 164 -19.38 11.55 -10.55
CA GLY A 164 -19.08 11.83 -9.14
C GLY A 164 -18.54 10.61 -8.40
N ARG A 165 -19.04 9.41 -8.73
CA ARG A 165 -18.55 8.18 -8.13
C ARG A 165 -17.17 7.79 -8.66
N LEU A 166 -16.86 8.05 -9.93
CA LEU A 166 -15.51 7.86 -10.47
C LEU A 166 -14.48 8.75 -9.77
N LYS A 167 -14.85 9.99 -9.39
CA LYS A 167 -14.03 10.89 -8.56
C LYS A 167 -13.72 10.27 -7.19
N GLU A 168 -14.72 9.70 -6.53
CA GLU A 168 -14.51 9.00 -5.25
C GLU A 168 -13.63 7.75 -5.41
N LEU A 169 -13.84 6.95 -6.47
CA LEU A 169 -13.02 5.77 -6.74
C LEU A 169 -11.54 6.13 -6.97
N ARG A 170 -11.26 7.26 -7.64
CA ARG A 170 -9.90 7.81 -7.78
C ARG A 170 -9.28 8.05 -6.41
N GLY A 171 -9.99 8.76 -5.54
CA GLY A 171 -9.57 9.00 -4.16
C GLY A 171 -9.24 7.73 -3.38
N TYR A 172 -10.12 6.72 -3.48
CA TYR A 172 -9.89 5.42 -2.83
C TYR A 172 -8.66 4.70 -3.39
N LEU A 173 -8.41 4.75 -4.70
CA LEU A 173 -7.20 4.18 -5.31
C LEU A 173 -5.93 4.82 -4.74
N HIS A 174 -5.86 6.15 -4.70
CA HIS A 174 -4.71 6.86 -4.16
C HIS A 174 -4.52 6.62 -2.66
N ARG A 175 -5.61 6.58 -1.88
CA ARG A 175 -5.58 6.19 -0.47
C ARG A 175 -4.99 4.80 -0.28
N ALA A 176 -5.50 3.80 -1.00
CA ALA A 176 -5.04 2.42 -0.88
C ALA A 176 -3.58 2.26 -1.34
N TYR A 177 -3.17 2.98 -2.39
CA TYR A 177 -1.79 2.99 -2.85
C TYR A 177 -0.84 3.62 -1.82
N ALA A 178 -1.21 4.76 -1.23
CA ALA A 178 -0.45 5.38 -0.15
C ALA A 178 -0.33 4.45 1.07
N LEU A 179 -1.43 3.79 1.46
CA LEU A 179 -1.44 2.83 2.55
C LEU A 179 -0.48 1.66 2.29
N GLN A 180 -0.50 1.11 1.07
CA GLN A 180 0.41 0.04 0.65
C GLN A 180 1.88 0.50 0.74
N ASN A 181 2.18 1.71 0.28
CA ASN A 181 3.54 2.27 0.31
C ASN A 181 4.08 2.42 1.74
N MET A 182 3.23 2.81 2.69
CA MET A 182 3.62 2.90 4.11
C MET A 182 3.77 1.52 4.75
N ARG A 183 2.81 0.60 4.51
CA ARG A 183 2.81 -0.75 5.10
C ARG A 183 3.95 -1.62 4.59
N SER A 184 4.33 -1.48 3.32
CA SER A 184 5.49 -2.17 2.73
C SER A 184 6.83 -1.57 3.17
N GLY A 185 6.82 -0.34 3.72
CA GLY A 185 8.03 0.42 4.02
C GLY A 185 8.70 1.03 2.78
N ALA A 186 8.06 0.98 1.59
CA ALA A 186 8.56 1.63 0.38
C ALA A 186 8.71 3.14 0.57
N LEU A 187 7.81 3.73 1.36
CA LEU A 187 7.89 5.10 1.85
C LEU A 187 7.81 5.12 3.38
N LYS A 188 8.40 6.17 3.98
CA LYS A 188 8.33 6.44 5.42
C LYS A 188 7.47 7.68 5.64
N ILE A 189 6.58 7.61 6.63
CA ILE A 189 5.73 8.74 7.01
C ILE A 189 6.64 9.90 7.46
N PRO A 190 6.44 11.12 6.94
CA PRO A 190 7.30 12.26 7.27
C PRO A 190 7.16 12.65 8.74
N ALA A 191 8.29 13.01 9.37
CA ALA A 191 8.32 13.43 10.77
C ALA A 191 7.38 14.62 11.06
N ASP A 192 7.18 15.50 10.09
CA ASP A 192 6.25 16.62 10.22
C ASP A 192 4.80 16.19 10.37
N PHE A 193 4.39 15.07 9.77
CA PHE A 193 3.06 14.50 10.00
C PHE A 193 2.97 13.86 11.39
N LEU A 194 4.01 13.15 11.80
CA LEU A 194 4.07 12.43 13.08
C LEU A 194 3.95 13.35 14.31
N LYS A 195 4.27 14.65 14.17
CA LYS A 195 4.12 15.65 15.24
C LYS A 195 2.67 15.86 15.69
N TYR A 196 1.71 15.53 14.83
CA TYR A 196 0.29 15.86 15.02
C TYR A 196 -0.60 14.63 15.20
N LEU A 197 -0.01 13.46 15.46
CA LEU A 197 -0.80 12.25 15.73
C LEU A 197 -1.62 12.42 17.02
N PRO A 198 -2.81 11.81 17.10
CA PRO A 198 -3.51 11.71 18.37
C PRO A 198 -2.70 10.87 19.37
N GLU A 199 -2.93 11.07 20.67
CA GLU A 199 -2.28 10.26 21.71
C GLU A 199 -2.57 8.76 21.56
N SER A 200 -3.76 8.41 21.07
CA SER A 200 -4.18 7.03 20.80
C SER A 200 -5.23 6.95 19.70
N TYR A 201 -5.04 6.04 18.76
CA TYR A 201 -6.07 5.69 17.75
C TYR A 201 -7.17 4.77 18.30
N PHE A 202 -7.00 4.23 19.52
CA PHE A 202 -7.94 3.33 20.17
C PHE A 202 -8.93 4.04 21.10
N SER A 203 -8.67 5.31 21.42
CA SER A 203 -9.45 6.07 22.41
C SER A 203 -9.72 7.47 21.90
N LEU A 204 -10.43 7.56 20.76
CA LEU A 204 -10.74 8.81 20.08
C LEU A 204 -12.13 9.33 20.47
N GLY A 205 -12.24 10.65 20.64
CA GLY A 205 -13.55 11.32 20.69
C GLY A 205 -14.25 11.28 19.34
N TRP A 206 -15.54 11.63 19.28
CA TRP A 206 -16.33 11.60 18.04
C TRP A 206 -16.08 12.79 17.09
N ASP A 207 -15.53 13.88 17.60
CA ASP A 207 -15.14 15.04 16.80
C ASP A 207 -13.78 14.77 16.13
N MET A 208 -13.81 14.15 14.94
CA MET A 208 -12.62 13.77 14.18
C MET A 208 -11.72 14.97 13.86
N GLY A 209 -12.31 16.11 13.50
CA GLY A 209 -11.57 17.32 13.16
C GLY A 209 -10.80 17.86 14.37
N ALA A 210 -11.41 17.87 15.57
CA ALA A 210 -10.71 18.20 16.81
C ALA A 210 -9.62 17.18 17.23
N GLN A 211 -9.62 15.97 16.65
CA GLN A 211 -8.55 14.98 16.78
C GLN A 211 -7.50 15.08 15.66
N GLY A 212 -7.66 16.00 14.69
CA GLY A 212 -6.78 16.08 13.53
C GLY A 212 -6.90 14.90 12.57
N LEU A 213 -8.10 14.31 12.46
CA LEU A 213 -8.40 13.17 11.61
C LEU A 213 -9.40 13.55 10.53
N VAL A 214 -9.32 12.89 9.38
CA VAL A 214 -10.19 13.11 8.20
C VAL A 214 -11.05 11.89 7.86
N GLU A 215 -10.88 10.80 8.60
CA GLU A 215 -11.65 9.57 8.47
C GLU A 215 -12.11 9.10 9.85
N THR A 216 -13.22 8.36 9.90
CA THR A 216 -13.74 7.80 11.16
C THR A 216 -12.93 6.58 11.56
N PHE A 217 -12.09 6.74 12.57
CA PHE A 217 -11.31 5.62 13.12
C PHE A 217 -12.14 4.72 14.05
N ASN A 218 -13.31 5.14 14.53
CA ASN A 218 -14.10 4.33 15.48
C ASN A 218 -14.68 3.06 14.86
N ASP A 219 -14.88 3.02 13.54
CA ASP A 219 -15.51 1.91 12.84
C ASP A 219 -14.52 1.00 12.09
N ILE A 220 -13.24 1.37 12.01
CA ILE A 220 -12.20 0.55 11.37
C ILE A 220 -11.70 -0.56 12.29
N ASP A 221 -11.22 -1.66 11.71
CA ASP A 221 -10.67 -2.77 12.49
C ASP A 221 -9.47 -2.31 13.34
N ALA A 222 -9.32 -2.89 14.53
CA ALA A 222 -8.24 -2.59 15.44
C ALA A 222 -6.86 -2.75 14.79
N LEU A 223 -6.72 -3.70 13.87
CA LEU A 223 -5.48 -3.94 13.13
C LEU A 223 -5.17 -2.86 12.08
N ASP A 224 -6.18 -2.11 11.66
CA ASP A 224 -6.04 -1.03 10.68
C ASP A 224 -5.83 0.34 11.35
N LYS A 225 -6.02 0.47 12.66
CA LYS A 225 -5.75 1.72 13.40
C LYS A 225 -4.23 1.98 13.47
N SER A 226 -3.74 2.90 12.64
CA SER A 226 -2.32 3.23 12.57
C SER A 226 -2.08 4.63 11.97
N GLU A 227 -0.88 5.14 12.19
CA GLU A 227 -0.36 6.35 11.53
C GLU A 227 -0.34 6.21 10.00
N ALA A 228 -0.16 4.99 9.47
CA ALA A 228 -0.19 4.72 8.04
C ALA A 228 -1.61 4.89 7.47
N THR A 229 -2.63 4.44 8.21
CA THR A 229 -4.03 4.64 7.84
C THR A 229 -4.43 6.10 7.90
N ASP A 230 -3.96 6.84 8.91
CA ASP A 230 -4.22 8.27 9.06
C ASP A 230 -3.61 9.04 7.88
N PHE A 231 -2.31 8.82 7.64
CA PHE A 231 -1.60 9.42 6.51
C PHE A 231 -2.26 9.11 5.17
N ALA A 232 -2.63 7.85 4.94
CA ALA A 232 -3.34 7.44 3.72
C ALA A 232 -4.71 8.13 3.60
N GLY A 233 -5.44 8.30 4.71
CA GLY A 233 -6.71 9.03 4.74
C GLY A 233 -6.57 10.47 4.25
N PHE A 234 -5.50 11.16 4.63
CA PHE A 234 -5.19 12.48 4.06
C PHE A 234 -4.92 12.43 2.55
N VAL A 235 -4.17 11.43 2.06
CA VAL A 235 -3.96 11.27 0.61
C VAL A 235 -5.28 11.06 -0.12
N GLY A 236 -6.17 10.21 0.42
CA GLY A 236 -7.51 9.99 -0.13
C GLY A 236 -8.35 11.28 -0.13
N MET A 237 -8.37 12.00 0.99
CA MET A 237 -9.07 13.27 1.12
C MET A 237 -8.58 14.28 0.07
N ILE A 238 -7.26 14.47 -0.06
CA ILE A 238 -6.65 15.43 -1.00
C ILE A 238 -6.95 15.08 -2.45
N THR A 239 -6.86 13.80 -2.81
CA THR A 239 -7.05 13.33 -4.20
C THR A 239 -8.52 13.20 -4.61
N THR A 240 -9.45 13.31 -3.66
CA THR A 240 -10.90 13.32 -3.91
C THR A 240 -11.47 14.73 -4.05
N HIS A 241 -10.81 15.74 -3.48
CA HIS A 241 -11.38 17.08 -3.35
C HIS A 241 -10.47 18.14 -3.97
N THR A 242 -11.10 19.10 -4.64
CA THR A 242 -10.45 20.33 -5.05
C THR A 242 -10.00 21.11 -3.82
N LYS A 243 -9.02 22.01 -3.98
CA LYS A 243 -8.58 22.84 -2.86
C LYS A 243 -9.70 23.70 -2.27
N ALA A 244 -10.59 24.21 -3.12
CA ALA A 244 -11.74 25.02 -2.69
C ALA A 244 -12.75 24.19 -1.86
N GLU A 245 -13.00 22.95 -2.25
CA GLU A 245 -13.84 22.03 -1.46
C GLU A 245 -13.19 21.75 -0.10
N LEU A 246 -11.88 21.50 -0.04
CA LEU A 246 -11.16 21.27 1.23
C LEU A 246 -11.25 22.46 2.18
N ASP A 247 -11.06 23.68 1.67
CA ASP A 247 -11.10 24.93 2.46
C ASP A 247 -12.46 25.20 3.11
N THR A 248 -13.53 24.68 2.52
CA THR A 248 -14.90 24.83 3.03
C THR A 248 -15.38 23.62 3.83
N THR A 249 -14.60 22.53 3.86
CA THR A 249 -14.95 21.28 4.56
C THR A 249 -13.90 20.95 5.61
N PHE A 250 -12.95 20.08 5.30
CA PHE A 250 -11.97 19.52 6.24
C PHE A 250 -10.97 20.55 6.78
N LEU A 251 -10.64 21.59 6.00
CA LEU A 251 -9.71 22.63 6.42
C LEU A 251 -10.42 23.88 6.97
N SER A 252 -11.77 23.83 7.04
CA SER A 252 -12.53 24.94 7.60
C SER A 252 -12.35 25.02 9.12
N PRO A 253 -12.42 26.22 9.73
CA PRO A 253 -12.36 26.38 11.18
C PRO A 253 -13.47 25.65 11.95
N ALA A 254 -14.56 25.29 11.26
CA ALA A 254 -15.66 24.53 11.85
C ALA A 254 -15.33 23.04 12.02
N TYR A 255 -14.53 22.48 11.11
CA TYR A 255 -14.06 21.10 11.20
C TYR A 255 -12.71 21.04 11.95
N ASP A 256 -11.72 21.79 11.47
CA ASP A 256 -10.38 21.81 12.04
C ASP A 256 -10.25 22.83 13.19
N THR A 257 -10.98 22.56 14.26
CA THR A 257 -11.10 23.48 15.42
C THR A 257 -9.77 23.75 16.15
N LYS A 258 -8.74 22.94 15.89
CA LYS A 258 -7.41 23.04 16.52
C LYS A 258 -6.27 23.28 15.52
N GLY A 259 -6.55 23.44 14.23
CA GLY A 259 -5.53 23.62 13.19
C GLY A 259 -4.67 22.37 12.90
N LEU A 260 -5.07 21.21 13.41
CA LEU A 260 -4.33 19.95 13.29
C LEU A 260 -4.50 19.32 11.91
N VAL A 261 -5.70 19.41 11.33
CA VAL A 261 -5.98 18.87 9.99
C VAL A 261 -5.19 19.66 8.95
N LEU A 262 -5.18 20.99 9.03
CA LEU A 262 -4.39 21.85 8.15
C LEU A 262 -2.88 21.57 8.28
N ALA A 263 -2.38 21.36 9.50
CA ALA A 263 -0.98 21.02 9.70
C ALA A 263 -0.59 19.69 9.03
N LYS A 264 -1.41 18.64 9.22
CA LYS A 264 -1.21 17.34 8.56
C LYS A 264 -1.37 17.41 7.04
N TYR A 265 -2.36 18.16 6.54
CA TYR A 265 -2.54 18.42 5.11
C TYR A 265 -1.25 19.01 4.49
N ASN A 266 -0.68 20.04 5.12
CA ASN A 266 0.55 20.67 4.65
C ASN A 266 1.73 19.69 4.67
N ALA A 267 1.86 18.88 5.72
CA ALA A 267 2.91 17.85 5.80
C ALA A 267 2.81 16.82 4.66
N VAL A 268 1.59 16.36 4.33
CA VAL A 268 1.34 15.41 3.24
C VAL A 268 1.64 16.05 1.88
N ILE A 269 1.14 17.27 1.64
CA ILE A 269 1.38 18.00 0.38
C ILE A 269 2.89 18.20 0.14
N ASN A 270 3.62 18.67 1.15
CA ASN A 270 5.05 18.94 1.02
C ASN A 270 5.84 17.64 0.79
N PHE A 271 5.51 16.58 1.54
CA PHE A 271 6.15 15.28 1.38
C PHE A 271 6.03 14.72 -0.04
N TYR A 272 4.84 14.76 -0.63
CA TYR A 272 4.66 14.28 -2.00
C TYR A 272 5.28 15.22 -3.05
N LYS A 273 5.27 16.54 -2.81
CA LYS A 273 5.96 17.51 -3.67
C LYS A 273 7.46 17.25 -3.74
N ASP A 274 8.10 16.93 -2.61
CA ASP A 274 9.52 16.56 -2.56
C ASP A 274 9.83 15.27 -3.34
N LEU A 275 8.82 14.41 -3.52
CA LEU A 275 8.87 13.20 -4.34
C LEU A 275 8.46 13.44 -5.80
N GLY A 276 8.22 14.69 -6.20
CA GLY A 276 7.83 15.07 -7.56
C GLY A 276 6.35 14.83 -7.88
N VAL A 277 5.49 14.70 -6.87
CA VAL A 277 4.06 14.41 -7.02
C VAL A 277 3.23 15.59 -6.51
N ASP A 278 2.37 16.15 -7.36
CA ASP A 278 1.38 17.14 -6.95
C ASP A 278 0.03 16.48 -6.64
N LEU A 279 -0.18 16.07 -5.39
CA LEU A 279 -1.44 15.46 -4.98
C LEU A 279 -2.65 16.38 -5.16
N GLN A 280 -2.48 17.70 -4.98
CA GLN A 280 -3.61 18.62 -5.10
C GLN A 280 -4.03 18.78 -6.56
N ALA A 281 -3.11 18.67 -7.52
CA ALA A 281 -3.44 18.61 -8.94
C ALA A 281 -4.35 17.41 -9.27
N ILE A 282 -4.16 16.27 -8.60
CA ILE A 282 -5.03 15.09 -8.75
C ILE A 282 -6.46 15.39 -8.24
N GLY A 283 -6.58 16.00 -7.06
CA GLY A 283 -7.88 16.40 -6.50
C GLY A 283 -8.59 17.49 -7.30
N ASN A 284 -7.81 18.33 -7.99
CA ASN A 284 -8.32 19.36 -8.91
C ASN A 284 -8.63 18.81 -10.32
N HIS A 285 -8.24 17.57 -10.61
CA HIS A 285 -8.55 16.91 -11.87
C HIS A 285 -10.02 16.50 -11.86
N ASN A 286 -10.78 16.83 -12.91
CA ASN A 286 -12.17 16.40 -13.07
C ASN A 286 -12.23 15.13 -13.92
#